data_AF-A0A9N9JKG9-F1
#
_entry.id   AF-A0A9N9JKG9-F1
#
_cell.length_a   1.000
_cell.length_b   1.000
_cell.length_c   1.000
_cell.angle_alpha   90.00
_cell.angle_beta   90.00
_cell.angle_gamma   90.00
#
_symmetry.space_group_name_H-M   'P 1'
#
loop_
_entity.id
_entity.type
_entity.pdbx_description
1 polymer ?
#
loop_
_entity_poly.entity_id
_entity_poly.type
_entity_poly.pdbx_seq_one_letter_code
_entity_poly.pdbx_strand_id
1 'polypeptide(L)' 'MSTSSNIEIKKQINEYKEKLVEKGMYGDNFEILSLGGFIAKQILLHKQD' A
#
# COMPACT_ATOMS: atom_id res chain seq x y z
N MET A 1 0.88 10.53 -19.78
CA MET A 1 -0.05 10.49 -18.64
C MET A 1 0.62 9.69 -17.52
N SER A 2 1.21 10.31 -16.49
CA SER A 2 1.97 9.51 -15.49
C SER A 2 2.11 10.10 -14.07
N THR A 3 1.70 11.34 -13.82
CA THR A 3 1.80 11.97 -12.48
C THR A 3 0.60 11.68 -11.59
N SER A 4 -0.62 11.62 -12.16
CA SER A 4 -1.86 11.32 -11.41
C SER A 4 -1.83 9.96 -10.73
N SER A 5 -1.43 8.92 -11.48
CA SER A 5 -1.31 7.52 -11.03
C SER A 5 -0.40 7.32 -9.81
N ASN A 6 0.79 7.94 -9.83
CA ASN A 6 1.76 7.78 -8.74
C ASN A 6 1.33 8.50 -7.45
N ILE A 7 0.60 9.61 -7.56
CA ILE A 7 0.04 10.32 -6.41
C ILE A 7 -1.05 9.47 -5.75
N GLU A 8 -1.87 8.81 -6.55
CA GLU A 8 -2.99 7.98 -6.08
C GLU A 8 -2.52 6.70 -5.38
N ILE A 9 -1.52 5.99 -5.93
CA ILE A 9 -0.93 4.82 -5.26
C ILE A 9 -0.33 5.21 -3.90
N LYS A 10 0.39 6.34 -3.83
CA LYS A 10 0.98 6.81 -2.56
C LYS A 10 -0.09 7.11 -1.51
N LYS A 11 -1.21 7.71 -1.92
CA LYS A 11 -2.35 7.96 -1.03
C LYS A 11 -2.93 6.65 -0.48
N GLN A 12 -3.17 5.66 -1.34
CA GLN A 12 -3.69 4.36 -0.92
C GLN A 12 -2.75 3.60 0.01
N ILE A 13 -1.43 3.69 -0.20
CA ILE A 13 -0.43 3.11 0.72
C ILE A 13 -0.48 3.77 2.09
N ASN A 14 -0.61 5.10 2.16
CA ASN A 14 -0.70 5.82 3.42
C ASN A 14 -1.99 5.48 4.18
N GLU A 15 -3.13 5.46 3.50
CA GLU A 15 -4.41 5.04 4.10
C GLU A 15 -4.34 3.60 4.62
N TYR A 16 -3.63 2.71 3.93
CA TYR A 16 -3.46 1.33 4.39
C TYR A 16 -2.57 1.24 5.64
N LYS A 17 -1.51 2.04 5.72
CA LYS A 17 -0.66 2.13 6.92
C LYS A 17 -1.45 2.62 8.13
N GLU A 18 -2.26 3.66 7.98
CA GLU A 18 -3.10 4.18 9.07
C GLU A 18 -4.04 3.09 9.61
N LYS A 19 -4.66 2.30 8.72
CA LYS A 19 -5.52 1.16 9.12
C LYS A 19 -4.77 0.06 9.88
N LEU A 20 -3.50 -0.20 9.56
CA LEU A 20 -2.68 -1.16 10.29
C LEU A 20 -2.36 -0.64 11.70
N VAL A 21 -2.05 0.66 11.82
CA VAL A 21 -1.82 1.33 13.10
C VAL A 21 -3.08 1.30 13.97
N GLU A 22 -4.26 1.62 13.41
CA GLU A 22 -5.55 1.56 14.13
C GLU A 22 -5.85 0.16 14.67
N LYS A 23 -5.41 -0.89 13.97
CA LYS A 23 -5.56 -2.28 14.39
C LYS A 23 -4.50 -2.74 15.40
N GLY A 24 -3.59 -1.86 15.81
CA GLY A 24 -2.49 -2.17 16.72
C GLY A 24 -1.41 -3.07 16.09
N MET A 25 -1.38 -3.15 14.76
CA MET A 25 -0.48 -4.04 14.01
C MET A 25 0.80 -3.29 13.63
N TYR A 26 1.54 -2.80 14.62
CA TYR A 26 2.79 -2.06 14.42
C TYR A 26 3.99 -2.87 14.94
N GLY A 27 4.96 -3.14 14.08
CA GLY A 27 6.16 -3.92 14.39
C GLY A 27 5.95 -5.45 14.35
N ASP A 28 4.82 -5.91 13.83
CA ASP A 28 4.51 -7.34 13.65
C ASP A 28 4.95 -7.84 12.27
N ASN A 29 5.43 -9.07 12.18
CA ASN A 29 5.68 -9.75 10.91
C ASN A 29 4.43 -9.75 10.01
N PHE A 30 3.24 -9.80 10.60
CA PHE A 30 1.99 -9.71 9.84
C PHE A 30 1.79 -8.34 9.19
N GLU A 31 2.23 -7.25 9.82
CA GLU A 31 2.19 -5.89 9.25
C GLU A 31 3.06 -5.82 7.99
N ILE A 32 4.29 -6.33 8.07
CA ILE A 32 5.26 -6.32 6.97
C ILE A 32 4.72 -7.12 5.78
N LEU A 33 4.16 -8.31 6.02
CA LEU A 33 3.56 -9.14 4.97
C LEU A 33 2.33 -8.46 4.35
N SER A 34 1.48 -7.87 5.17
CA SER A 34 0.25 -7.19 4.74
C SER A 34 0.55 -5.96 3.88
N LEU A 35 1.48 -5.11 4.34
CA LEU A 35 1.89 -3.89 3.63
C LEU A 35 2.67 -4.23 2.36
N GLY A 36 3.60 -5.18 2.43
CA GLY A 36 4.37 -5.64 1.28
C GLY A 36 3.48 -6.24 0.18
N GLY A 37 2.53 -7.10 0.55
CA GLY A 37 1.56 -7.68 -0.38
C GLY A 37 0.65 -6.62 -1.02
N PHE A 38 0.19 -5.63 -0.24
CA PHE A 38 -0.61 -4.53 -0.77
C PHE A 38 0.17 -3.69 -1.80
N ILE A 39 1.41 -3.31 -1.50
CA ILE A 39 2.27 -2.55 -2.43
C ILE A 39 2.55 -3.34 -3.70
N ALA A 40 2.87 -4.63 -3.59
CA ALA A 40 3.11 -5.49 -4.75
C ALA A 40 1.88 -5.56 -5.67
N LYS A 41 0.68 -5.70 -5.09
CA LYS A 41 -0.59 -5.70 -5.83
C LYS A 41 -0.81 -4.38 -6.58
N GLN A 42 -0.57 -3.23 -5.95
CA GLN A 42 -0.72 -1.92 -6.59
C GLN A 42 0.22 -1.76 -7.79
N ILE A 43 1.48 -2.19 -7.66
CA ILE A 43 2.47 -2.15 -8.74
C ILE A 43 2.08 -3.09 -9.90
N LEU A 44 1.59 -4.29 -9.60
CA LEU A 44 1.14 -5.26 -10.60
C LEU A 44 -0.05 -4.75 -11.41
N LEU A 45 -1.04 -4.16 -10.74
CA LEU A 45 -2.21 -3.58 -11.40
C LEU A 45 -1.83 -2.39 -12.28
N HIS A 46 -0.89 -1.55 -11.84
CA HIS A 46 -0.40 -0.41 -12.63
C HIS A 46 0.51 -0.77 -13.81
N LYS A 47 1.04 -2.00 -13.87
CA LYS A 47 1.89 -2.46 -14.99
C LYS A 47 1.08 -3.12 -16.12
N GLN A 48 -0.21 -3.32 -15.93
CA GLN A 48 -1.11 -3.89 -16.93
C GLN A 48 -1.81 -2.82 -17.79
N ASP A 49 -1.59 -1.53 -17.51
CA ASP A 49 -1.98 -0.38 -18.34
C ASP A 49 -0.92 -0.03 -19.40
#